data_AF-A0A356TEJ2-F1
#
_entry.id   AF-A0A356TEJ2-F1
#
_cell.length_a   1.000
_cell.length_b   1.000
_cell.length_c   1.000
_cell.angle_alpha   90.00
_cell.angle_beta   90.00
_cell.angle_gamma   90.00
#
_symmetry.space_group_name_H-M   'P 1'
#
loop_
_entity.id
_entity.type
_entity.pdbx_description
1 polymer ?
#
loop_
_entity_poly.entity_id
_entity_poly.type
_entity_poly.pdbx_seq_one_letter_code
_entity_poly.pdbx_strand_id
1 'polypeptide(L)'
;MPALRGARRVALAQKRWRDALPYFDAEARLTADSKKKASLLYAKGRVLEDVLGDDEKAKQAYKTAAELDRADVAIVTALEQRDRAETAWGELERTLERKANAVAKDARHRAALIVERARVMEHRANRVDAALELYETALRLDPHATSANVALERLCHAQKRWRDLIRVLERRAAQSTHPEERALALYRVGRLHAERLGNRDEALDALERAAKEQPDDPLVLEELASLLERAERW
;
A
#
# COMPACT_ATOMS: atom_id res chain seq x y z
N MET A 1 2.77 20.29 37.29
CA MET A 1 1.98 20.06 36.05
C MET A 1 0.88 21.09 35.80
N PRO A 2 -0.01 21.44 36.75
CA PRO A 2 -1.13 22.37 36.48
C PRO A 2 -0.69 23.77 36.03
N ALA A 3 0.40 24.30 36.60
CA ALA A 3 0.92 25.63 36.28
C ALA A 3 1.42 25.76 34.83
N LEU A 4 2.13 24.75 34.30
CA LEU A 4 2.62 24.77 32.91
C LEU A 4 1.48 24.68 31.89
N ARG A 5 0.52 23.77 32.15
CA ARG A 5 -0.70 23.65 31.34
C ARG A 5 -1.51 24.95 31.32
N GLY A 6 -1.61 25.61 32.47
CA GLY A 6 -2.24 26.93 32.59
C GLY A 6 -1.51 27.99 31.77
N ALA A 7 -0.19 28.12 31.95
CA ALA A 7 0.65 29.07 31.22
C ALA A 7 0.56 28.87 29.69
N ARG A 8 0.62 27.62 29.22
CA ARG A 8 0.44 27.28 27.80
C ARG A 8 -0.93 27.72 27.29
N ARG A 9 -2.02 27.41 28.02
CA ARG A 9 -3.38 27.79 27.61
C ARG A 9 -3.54 29.31 27.52
N VAL A 10 -2.98 30.06 28.47
CA VAL A 10 -3.00 31.53 28.44
C VAL A 10 -2.22 32.08 27.25
N ALA A 11 -1.01 31.56 27.00
CA ALA A 11 -0.20 31.98 25.85
C ALA A 11 -0.94 31.72 24.52
N LEU A 12 -1.55 30.55 24.35
CA LEU A 12 -2.35 30.21 23.16
C LEU A 12 -3.59 31.12 23.03
N ALA A 13 -4.32 31.37 24.12
CA ALA A 13 -5.50 32.25 24.11
C ALA A 13 -5.15 33.70 23.74
N GLN A 14 -3.97 34.16 24.13
CA GLN A 14 -3.44 35.49 23.79
C GLN A 14 -2.75 35.54 22.43
N LYS A 15 -2.82 34.46 21.62
CA LYS A 15 -2.14 34.32 20.33
C LYS A 15 -0.63 34.50 20.40
N ARG A 16 -0.03 34.26 21.57
CA ARG A 16 1.43 34.26 21.79
C ARG A 16 1.97 32.86 21.50
N TRP A 17 1.89 32.47 20.23
CA TRP A 17 2.14 31.10 19.77
C TRP A 17 3.59 30.66 19.99
N ARG A 18 4.56 31.54 19.73
CA ARG A 18 6.00 31.27 19.96
C ARG A 18 6.29 31.07 21.44
N ASP A 19 5.72 31.90 22.30
CA ASP A 19 5.84 31.79 23.76
C ASP A 19 5.21 30.49 24.30
N ALA A 20 4.24 29.92 23.59
CA ALA A 20 3.62 28.66 23.98
C ALA A 20 4.53 27.43 23.78
N LEU A 21 5.47 27.49 22.83
CA LEU A 21 6.31 26.34 22.44
C LEU A 21 7.15 25.77 23.60
N PRO A 22 7.88 26.58 24.40
CA PRO A 22 8.65 26.06 25.54
C PRO A 22 7.77 25.39 26.60
N TYR A 23 6.51 25.81 26.76
CA TYR A 23 5.61 25.17 27.71
C TYR A 23 5.19 23.77 27.25
N PHE A 24 5.00 23.54 25.95
CA PHE A 24 4.82 22.19 25.41
C PHE A 24 6.01 21.29 25.75
N ASP A 25 7.23 21.77 25.54
CA ASP A 25 8.45 20.98 25.81
C ASP A 25 8.62 20.69 27.31
N ALA A 26 8.37 21.69 28.16
CA ALA A 26 8.42 21.52 29.61
C ALA A 26 7.36 20.54 30.12
N GLU A 27 6.11 20.64 29.65
CA GLU A 27 5.05 19.68 29.98
C GLU A 27 5.40 18.27 29.49
N ALA A 28 5.91 18.13 28.26
CA ALA A 28 6.27 16.84 27.67
C ALA A 28 7.44 16.17 28.42
N ARG A 29 8.43 16.94 28.91
CA ARG A 29 9.53 16.42 29.73
C ARG A 29 9.07 15.85 31.07
N LEU A 30 8.06 16.48 31.68
CA LEU A 30 7.52 16.08 32.98
C LEU A 30 6.37 15.06 32.89
N THR A 31 5.94 14.71 31.67
CA THR A 31 4.89 13.72 31.43
C THR A 31 5.51 12.33 31.29
N ALA A 32 5.23 11.45 32.27
CA ALA A 32 5.74 10.07 32.26
C ALA A 32 5.02 9.17 31.23
N ASP A 33 3.71 9.38 31.03
CA ASP A 33 2.90 8.60 30.10
C ASP A 33 3.27 8.93 28.64
N SER A 34 3.72 7.92 27.90
CA SER A 34 4.23 8.11 26.53
C SER A 34 3.16 8.63 25.58
N LYS A 35 1.90 8.19 25.72
CA LYS A 35 0.79 8.61 24.86
C LYS A 35 0.41 10.07 25.10
N LYS A 36 0.27 10.47 26.38
CA LYS A 36 0.03 11.87 26.73
C LYS A 36 1.18 12.77 26.27
N LYS A 37 2.42 12.29 26.38
CA LYS A 37 3.60 13.00 25.85
C LYS A 37 3.54 13.12 24.33
N ALA A 38 3.14 12.07 23.61
CA ALA A 38 2.91 12.09 22.17
C ALA A 38 1.84 13.13 21.79
N SER A 39 0.69 13.15 22.49
CA SER A 39 -0.37 14.14 22.23
C SER A 39 0.08 15.59 22.46
N LEU A 40 0.95 15.84 23.44
CA LEU A 40 1.55 17.17 23.66
C LEU A 40 2.45 17.59 22.50
N LEU A 41 3.30 16.68 22.02
CA LEU A 41 4.19 16.94 20.89
C LEU A 41 3.42 17.09 19.57
N TYR A 42 2.36 16.30 19.38
CA TYR A 42 1.44 16.46 18.25
C TYR A 42 0.78 17.85 18.26
N ALA A 43 0.24 18.27 19.40
CA ALA A 43 -0.36 19.60 19.52
C ALA A 43 0.66 20.73 19.30
N LYS A 44 1.91 20.55 19.74
CA LYS A 44 3.01 21.48 19.41
C LYS A 44 3.26 21.53 17.90
N GLY A 45 3.32 20.37 17.24
CA GLY A 45 3.47 20.28 15.78
C GLY A 45 2.36 21.01 15.04
N ARG A 46 1.11 20.87 15.47
CA ARG A 46 -0.04 21.58 14.89
C ARG A 46 0.07 23.09 15.00
N VAL A 47 0.56 23.61 16.13
CA VAL A 47 0.81 25.06 16.29
C VAL A 47 1.94 25.53 15.35
N LEU A 48 2.98 24.71 15.18
CA LEU A 48 4.09 25.01 14.27
C LEU A 48 3.63 25.05 12.81
N GLU A 49 2.84 24.07 12.37
CA GLU A 49 2.32 23.96 11.01
C GLU A 49 1.23 25.00 10.72
N ASP A 50 0.12 24.96 11.47
CA ASP A 50 -1.10 25.70 11.13
C ASP A 50 -0.97 27.22 11.37
N VAL A 51 -0.11 27.62 12.31
CA VAL A 51 -0.06 29.01 12.79
C VAL A 51 1.29 29.69 12.50
N LEU A 52 2.39 28.96 12.69
CA LEU A 52 3.73 29.51 12.52
C LEU A 52 4.32 29.23 11.13
N GLY A 53 3.73 28.32 10.35
CA GLY A 53 4.24 27.91 9.03
C GLY A 53 5.63 27.28 9.09
N ASP A 54 6.03 26.73 10.24
CA ASP A 54 7.35 26.11 10.45
C ASP A 54 7.24 24.59 10.23
N ASP A 55 7.15 24.22 8.94
CA ASP A 55 6.90 22.85 8.49
C ASP A 55 7.98 21.86 8.96
N GLU A 56 9.25 22.26 8.92
CA GLU A 56 10.38 21.44 9.37
C GLU A 56 10.28 21.10 10.86
N LYS A 57 10.01 22.09 11.72
CA LYS A 57 9.86 21.83 13.16
C LYS A 57 8.57 21.08 13.46
N ALA A 58 7.50 21.33 12.70
CA ALA A 58 6.26 20.58 12.83
C ALA A 58 6.48 19.09 12.53
N LYS A 59 7.15 18.78 11.41
CA LYS A 59 7.54 17.44 11.02
C LYS A 59 8.38 16.74 12.09
N GLN A 60 9.39 17.42 12.64
CA GLN A 60 10.20 16.85 13.73
C GLN A 60 9.35 16.55 14.97
N ALA A 61 8.41 17.42 15.34
CA ALA A 61 7.49 17.19 16.45
C ALA A 61 6.57 15.98 16.20
N TYR A 62 6.02 15.85 14.99
CA TYR A 62 5.21 14.69 14.59
C TYR A 62 6.02 13.39 14.58
N LYS A 63 7.26 13.42 14.09
CA LYS A 63 8.15 12.25 14.09
C LYS A 63 8.40 11.73 15.50
N THR A 64 8.77 12.62 16.43
CA THR A 64 8.97 12.23 17.84
C THR A 64 7.65 11.79 18.50
N ALA A 65 6.53 12.42 18.17
CA ALA A 65 5.23 12.00 18.67
C ALA A 65 4.85 10.58 18.18
N ALA A 66 5.08 10.27 16.90
CA ALA A 66 4.80 8.96 16.31
C ALA A 66 5.71 7.84 16.85
N GLU A 67 6.91 8.18 17.33
CA GLU A 67 7.79 7.22 18.02
C GLU A 67 7.27 6.84 19.41
N LEU A 68 6.59 7.77 20.09
CA LEU A 68 6.04 7.58 21.43
C LEU A 68 4.67 6.90 21.43
N ASP A 69 3.82 7.20 20.45
CA ASP A 69 2.57 6.50 20.21
C ASP A 69 2.43 6.10 18.74
N ARG A 70 2.86 4.87 18.43
CA ARG A 70 2.84 4.30 17.07
C ARG A 70 1.44 3.95 16.59
N ALA A 71 0.45 3.89 17.48
CA ALA A 71 -0.91 3.49 17.15
C ALA A 71 -1.84 4.69 16.91
N ASP A 72 -1.40 5.91 17.21
CA ASP A 72 -2.20 7.11 16.97
C ASP A 72 -2.19 7.50 15.49
N VAL A 73 -3.30 7.18 14.81
CA VAL A 73 -3.47 7.44 13.38
C VAL A 73 -3.45 8.94 13.05
N ALA A 74 -3.86 9.83 13.96
CA ALA A 74 -3.88 11.27 13.71
C ALA A 74 -2.44 11.83 13.63
N ILE A 75 -1.56 11.35 14.51
CA ILE A 75 -0.14 11.73 14.51
C ILE A 75 0.55 11.25 13.24
N VAL A 76 0.34 9.99 12.89
CA VAL A 76 0.95 9.39 11.70
C VAL A 76 0.43 10.04 10.42
N THR A 77 -0.86 10.39 10.36
CA THR A 77 -1.45 11.08 9.20
C THR A 77 -0.87 12.48 9.00
N ALA A 78 -0.62 13.22 10.09
CA ALA A 78 0.04 14.54 9.97
C ALA A 78 1.49 14.41 9.48
N LEU A 79 2.24 13.42 9.99
CA LEU A 79 3.59 13.13 9.50
C LEU A 79 3.59 12.76 8.00
N GLU A 80 2.64 11.92 7.58
CA GLU A 80 2.48 11.48 6.19
C GLU A 80 2.21 12.65 5.24
N GLN A 81 1.38 13.61 5.66
CA GLN A 81 1.10 14.82 4.89
C GLN A 81 2.36 15.67 4.68
N ARG A 82 3.21 15.80 5.72
CA ARG A 82 4.51 16.50 5.61
C ARG A 82 5.48 15.74 4.70
N ASP A 83 5.61 14.43 4.87
CA ASP A 83 6.48 13.60 4.03
C ASP A 83 6.09 13.66 2.54
N ARG A 84 4.79 13.73 2.23
CA ARG A 84 4.31 13.93 0.85
C ARG A 84 4.62 15.33 0.33
N ALA A 85 4.39 16.37 1.12
CA ALA A 85 4.61 17.76 0.72
C ALA A 85 6.07 18.04 0.37
N GLU A 86 7.00 17.51 1.16
CA GLU A 86 8.45 17.66 0.95
C GLU A 86 9.02 16.69 -0.09
N THR A 87 8.19 15.83 -0.69
CA THR A 87 8.63 14.74 -1.58
C THR A 87 9.68 13.83 -0.94
N ALA A 88 9.63 13.67 0.38
CA ALA A 88 10.55 12.86 1.18
C ALA A 88 10.19 11.37 1.09
N TRP A 89 10.30 10.78 -0.11
CA TRP A 89 9.80 9.43 -0.43
C TRP A 89 10.34 8.31 0.49
N GLY A 90 11.58 8.45 0.96
CA GLY A 90 12.18 7.50 1.91
C GLY A 90 11.58 7.55 3.30
N GLU A 91 11.21 8.74 3.80
CA GLU A 91 10.49 8.88 5.07
C GLU A 91 9.01 8.51 4.90
N LEU A 92 8.40 8.89 3.76
CA LEU A 92 7.01 8.56 3.44
C LEU A 92 6.75 7.05 3.49
N GLU A 93 7.67 6.24 2.97
CA GLU A 93 7.52 4.78 3.02
C GLU A 93 7.46 4.26 4.46
N ARG A 94 8.34 4.74 5.35
CA ARG A 94 8.32 4.36 6.77
C ARG A 94 7.06 4.84 7.47
N THR A 95 6.57 6.02 7.10
CA THR A 95 5.33 6.57 7.65
C THR A 95 4.11 5.77 7.21
N LEU A 96 4.05 5.35 5.94
CA LEU A 96 3.00 4.45 5.42
C LEU A 96 3.06 3.05 6.03
N GLU A 97 4.23 2.56 6.43
CA GLU A 97 4.34 1.33 7.21
C GLU A 97 3.77 1.50 8.63
N ARG A 98 4.11 2.59 9.33
CA ARG A 98 3.57 2.90 10.67
C ARG A 98 2.05 3.04 10.63
N LYS A 99 1.56 3.94 9.77
CA LYS A 99 0.49 3.69 8.81
C LYS A 99 -0.42 2.48 9.00
N ALA A 100 -0.10 1.51 8.15
CA ALA A 100 -0.71 0.19 8.06
C ALA A 100 -0.69 -0.57 9.39
N ASN A 101 0.35 -0.39 10.23
CA ASN A 101 0.43 -1.06 11.53
C ASN A 101 -0.52 -0.46 12.58
N ALA A 102 -0.77 0.85 12.55
CA ALA A 102 -1.73 1.50 13.44
C ALA A 102 -3.17 1.05 13.18
N VAL A 103 -3.50 0.75 11.92
CA VAL A 103 -4.82 0.26 11.49
C VAL A 103 -4.87 -1.26 11.33
N ALA A 104 -4.03 -2.01 12.04
CA ALA A 104 -3.86 -3.45 11.85
C ALA A 104 -5.16 -4.29 11.92
N LYS A 105 -6.18 -3.80 12.63
CA LYS A 105 -7.48 -4.47 12.80
C LYS A 105 -8.43 -4.31 11.61
N ASP A 106 -8.20 -3.31 10.76
CA ASP A 106 -8.99 -3.07 9.55
C ASP A 106 -8.19 -3.59 8.35
N ALA A 107 -8.45 -4.84 7.95
CA ALA A 107 -7.69 -5.51 6.90
C ALA A 107 -7.75 -4.77 5.56
N ARG A 108 -8.90 -4.19 5.21
CA ARG A 108 -9.11 -3.47 3.94
C ARG A 108 -8.36 -2.15 3.93
N HIS A 109 -8.48 -1.36 5.00
CA HIS A 109 -7.74 -0.10 5.11
C HIS A 109 -6.22 -0.36 5.18
N ARG A 110 -5.80 -1.38 5.92
CA ARG A 110 -4.39 -1.80 5.98
C ARG A 110 -3.87 -2.20 4.60
N ALA A 111 -4.62 -2.99 3.84
CA ALA A 111 -4.25 -3.37 2.48
C ALA A 111 -4.07 -2.15 1.57
N ALA A 112 -4.98 -1.18 1.63
CA ALA A 112 -4.88 0.06 0.85
C ALA A 112 -3.58 0.84 1.16
N LEU A 113 -3.20 0.96 2.45
CA LEU A 113 -1.95 1.62 2.84
C LEU A 113 -0.70 0.86 2.38
N ILE A 114 -0.75 -0.49 2.40
CA ILE A 114 0.34 -1.32 1.87
C ILE A 114 0.49 -1.13 0.36
N VAL A 115 -0.62 -0.99 -0.38
CA VAL A 115 -0.58 -0.66 -1.82
C VAL A 115 0.06 0.70 -2.06
N GLU A 116 -0.27 1.70 -1.26
CA GLU A 116 0.38 3.02 -1.37
C GLU A 116 1.88 2.94 -1.09
N ARG A 117 2.28 2.20 -0.05
CA ARG A 117 3.70 1.95 0.25
C ARG A 117 4.41 1.27 -0.90
N ALA A 118 3.80 0.25 -1.51
CA ALA A 118 4.33 -0.46 -2.65
C ALA A 118 4.57 0.47 -3.85
N ARG A 119 3.63 1.38 -4.15
CA ARG A 119 3.78 2.39 -5.21
C ARG A 119 4.96 3.33 -4.97
N VAL A 120 5.19 3.74 -3.72
CA VAL A 120 6.36 4.55 -3.35
C VAL A 120 7.66 3.77 -3.58
N MET A 121 7.70 2.50 -3.18
CA MET A 121 8.87 1.62 -3.41
C MET A 121 9.16 1.40 -4.90
N GLU A 122 8.10 1.17 -5.69
CA GLU A 122 8.19 0.96 -7.13
C GLU A 122 8.75 2.20 -7.85
N HIS A 123 8.08 3.34 -7.73
CA HIS A 123 8.36 4.51 -8.59
C HIS A 123 9.57 5.34 -8.13
N ARG A 124 9.88 5.33 -6.83
CA ARG A 124 10.86 6.29 -6.26
C ARG A 124 12.13 5.65 -5.78
N ALA A 125 12.05 4.40 -5.33
CA ALA A 125 13.22 3.67 -4.88
C ALA A 125 13.74 2.65 -5.90
N ASN A 126 13.05 2.47 -7.03
CA ASN A 126 13.33 1.42 -8.03
C ASN A 126 13.47 0.03 -7.39
N ARG A 127 12.80 -0.18 -6.25
CA ARG A 127 12.83 -1.43 -5.47
C ARG A 127 11.64 -2.28 -5.88
N VAL A 128 11.65 -2.73 -7.12
CA VAL A 128 10.51 -3.40 -7.75
C VAL A 128 10.16 -4.72 -7.06
N ASP A 129 11.16 -5.52 -6.67
CA ASP A 129 10.91 -6.78 -5.94
C ASP A 129 10.22 -6.55 -4.59
N ALA A 130 10.66 -5.53 -3.83
CA ALA A 130 10.01 -5.16 -2.58
C ALA A 130 8.57 -4.67 -2.81
N ALA A 131 8.31 -3.96 -3.91
CA ALA A 131 6.96 -3.54 -4.27
C ALA A 131 6.05 -4.75 -4.60
N LEU A 132 6.57 -5.75 -5.32
CA LEU A 132 5.85 -6.99 -5.61
C LEU A 132 5.42 -7.71 -4.32
N GLU A 133 6.33 -7.89 -3.37
CA GLU A 133 6.04 -8.52 -2.07
C GLU A 133 4.96 -7.76 -1.28
N LEU A 134 4.99 -6.43 -1.32
CA LEU A 134 3.98 -5.59 -0.67
C LEU A 134 2.62 -5.72 -1.36
N TYR A 135 2.56 -5.72 -2.70
CA TYR A 135 1.29 -5.93 -3.41
C TYR A 135 0.70 -7.33 -3.14
N GLU A 136 1.52 -8.38 -3.07
CA GLU A 136 1.06 -9.70 -2.66
C GLU A 136 0.54 -9.71 -1.21
N THR A 137 1.22 -8.99 -0.32
CA THR A 137 0.79 -8.84 1.08
C THR A 137 -0.57 -8.15 1.16
N ALA A 138 -0.78 -7.09 0.38
CA ALA A 138 -2.06 -6.40 0.30
C ALA A 138 -3.18 -7.35 -0.15
N LEU A 139 -2.94 -8.21 -1.14
CA LEU A 139 -3.95 -9.15 -1.65
C LEU A 139 -4.23 -10.34 -0.73
N ARG A 140 -3.26 -10.71 0.13
CA ARG A 140 -3.53 -11.67 1.22
C ARG A 140 -4.45 -11.08 2.28
N LEU A 141 -4.41 -9.76 2.50
CA LEU A 141 -5.27 -9.07 3.47
C LEU A 141 -6.64 -8.73 2.89
N ASP A 142 -6.66 -8.25 1.65
CA ASP A 142 -7.87 -7.92 0.89
C ASP A 142 -7.73 -8.47 -0.53
N PRO A 143 -8.32 -9.65 -0.82
CA PRO A 143 -8.38 -10.22 -2.16
C PRO A 143 -8.95 -9.28 -3.23
N HIS A 144 -9.80 -8.32 -2.83
CA HIS A 144 -10.45 -7.37 -3.73
C HIS A 144 -9.66 -6.07 -3.91
N ALA A 145 -8.40 -5.99 -3.46
CA ALA A 145 -7.52 -4.86 -3.73
C ALA A 145 -7.11 -4.79 -5.21
N THR A 146 -8.02 -4.34 -6.08
CA THR A 146 -7.85 -4.30 -7.55
C THR A 146 -6.58 -3.57 -7.98
N SER A 147 -6.23 -2.48 -7.28
CA SER A 147 -5.02 -1.71 -7.54
C SER A 147 -3.73 -2.52 -7.33
N ALA A 148 -3.71 -3.44 -6.37
CA ALA A 148 -2.58 -4.34 -6.14
C ALA A 148 -2.47 -5.40 -7.25
N ASN A 149 -3.60 -6.02 -7.64
CA ASN A 149 -3.63 -7.00 -8.73
C ASN A 149 -3.15 -6.39 -10.05
N VAL A 150 -3.66 -5.21 -10.42
CA VAL A 150 -3.24 -4.50 -11.65
C VAL A 150 -1.75 -4.18 -11.63
N ALA A 151 -1.21 -3.76 -10.48
CA ALA A 151 0.22 -3.49 -10.36
C ALA A 151 1.07 -4.76 -10.47
N LEU A 152 0.66 -5.87 -9.84
CA LEU A 152 1.35 -7.15 -9.96
C LEU A 152 1.35 -7.66 -11.40
N GLU A 153 0.21 -7.65 -12.09
CA GLU A 153 0.15 -8.09 -13.49
C GLU A 153 1.14 -7.30 -14.36
N ARG A 154 1.13 -5.97 -14.24
CA ARG A 154 2.02 -5.07 -14.99
C ARG A 154 3.50 -5.32 -14.65
N LEU A 155 3.86 -5.41 -13.38
CA LEU A 155 5.25 -5.56 -12.93
C LEU A 155 5.81 -6.94 -13.23
N CYS A 156 5.02 -8.01 -13.05
CA CYS A 156 5.44 -9.37 -13.40
C CYS A 156 5.64 -9.49 -14.91
N HIS A 157 4.75 -8.91 -15.72
CA HIS A 157 4.92 -8.88 -17.17
C HIS A 157 6.18 -8.10 -17.59
N ALA A 158 6.37 -6.88 -17.06
CA ALA A 158 7.52 -6.04 -17.40
C ALA A 158 8.87 -6.71 -17.07
N GLN A 159 8.91 -7.46 -15.96
CA GLN A 159 10.10 -8.19 -15.53
C GLN A 159 10.21 -9.61 -16.09
N LYS A 160 9.30 -10.00 -17.00
CA LYS A 160 9.24 -11.36 -17.58
C LYS A 160 9.15 -12.46 -16.53
N ARG A 161 8.55 -12.17 -15.37
CA ARG A 161 8.28 -13.12 -14.28
C ARG A 161 7.00 -13.90 -14.61
N TRP A 162 7.06 -14.71 -15.67
CA TRP A 162 5.88 -15.36 -16.26
C TRP A 162 5.15 -16.29 -15.29
N ARG A 163 5.90 -17.08 -14.50
CA ARG A 163 5.32 -17.96 -13.48
C ARG A 163 4.54 -17.18 -12.42
N ASP A 164 5.02 -16.00 -12.06
CA ASP A 164 4.35 -15.15 -11.06
C ASP A 164 3.11 -14.49 -11.66
N LEU A 165 3.20 -14.05 -12.91
CA LEU A 165 2.05 -13.54 -13.65
C LEU A 165 0.94 -14.60 -13.76
N ILE A 166 1.30 -15.85 -14.09
CA ILE A 166 0.37 -16.98 -14.11
C ILE A 166 -0.31 -17.15 -12.74
N ARG A 167 0.45 -17.16 -11.64
CA ARG A 167 -0.12 -17.26 -10.28
C ARG A 167 -1.11 -16.14 -9.95
N VAL A 168 -0.83 -14.91 -10.41
CA VAL A 168 -1.72 -13.76 -10.23
C VAL A 168 -3.02 -13.94 -11.03
N LEU A 169 -2.93 -14.36 -12.29
CA LEU A 169 -4.08 -14.58 -13.17
C LEU A 169 -4.95 -15.76 -12.70
N GLU A 170 -4.33 -16.86 -12.27
CA GLU A 170 -5.03 -18.02 -11.69
C GLU A 170 -5.84 -17.62 -10.45
N ARG A 171 -5.22 -16.85 -9.53
CA ARG A 171 -5.95 -16.32 -8.37
C ARG A 171 -7.11 -15.42 -8.77
N ARG A 172 -6.93 -14.58 -9.79
CA ARG A 172 -7.99 -13.72 -10.32
C ARG A 172 -9.16 -14.54 -10.89
N ALA A 173 -8.87 -15.60 -11.65
CA ALA A 173 -9.88 -16.51 -12.15
C ALA A 173 -10.62 -17.22 -11.01
N ALA A 174 -9.93 -17.62 -9.94
CA ALA A 174 -10.56 -18.25 -8.78
C ALA A 174 -11.44 -17.30 -7.95
N GLN A 175 -11.17 -15.99 -7.99
CA GLN A 175 -11.87 -14.98 -7.18
C GLN A 175 -12.99 -14.25 -7.92
N SER A 176 -13.01 -14.31 -9.25
CA SER A 176 -14.06 -13.64 -10.02
C SER A 176 -15.38 -14.39 -9.95
N THR A 177 -16.47 -13.65 -9.84
CA THR A 177 -17.85 -14.16 -9.90
C THR A 177 -18.43 -14.15 -11.31
N HIS A 178 -17.66 -13.65 -12.28
CA HIS A 178 -18.09 -13.41 -13.65
C HIS A 178 -17.43 -14.44 -14.58
N PRO A 179 -18.19 -15.38 -15.19
CA PRO A 179 -17.62 -16.41 -16.07
C PRO A 179 -16.73 -15.84 -17.19
N GLU A 180 -17.12 -14.70 -17.76
CA GLU A 180 -16.35 -13.96 -18.78
C GLU A 180 -14.97 -13.50 -18.29
N GLU A 181 -14.87 -13.01 -17.05
CA GLU A 181 -13.59 -12.60 -16.48
C GLU A 181 -12.72 -13.80 -16.11
N ARG A 182 -13.34 -14.89 -15.66
CA ARG A 182 -12.66 -16.17 -15.35
C ARG A 182 -12.05 -16.75 -16.62
N ALA A 183 -12.85 -16.85 -17.68
CA ALA A 183 -12.41 -17.30 -19.00
C ALA A 183 -11.24 -16.45 -19.51
N LEU A 184 -11.36 -15.12 -19.48
CA LEU A 184 -10.29 -14.23 -19.94
C LEU A 184 -8.99 -14.39 -19.15
N ALA A 185 -9.06 -14.56 -17.83
CA ALA A 185 -7.88 -14.78 -17.00
C ALA A 185 -7.20 -16.12 -17.33
N LEU A 186 -7.98 -17.20 -17.46
CA LEU A 186 -7.50 -18.53 -17.82
C LEU A 186 -6.93 -18.60 -19.24
N TYR A 187 -7.57 -17.91 -20.20
CA TYR A 187 -7.05 -17.75 -21.55
C TYR A 187 -5.65 -17.12 -21.56
N ARG A 188 -5.46 -16.05 -20.76
CA ARG A 188 -4.14 -15.40 -20.62
C ARG A 188 -3.11 -16.32 -19.95
N VAL A 189 -3.53 -17.17 -19.00
CA VAL A 189 -2.67 -18.22 -18.42
C VAL A 189 -2.21 -19.20 -19.48
N GLY A 190 -3.13 -19.75 -20.27
CA GLY A 190 -2.83 -20.68 -21.35
C GLY A 190 -1.84 -20.12 -22.37
N ARG A 191 -2.05 -18.87 -22.80
CA ARG A 191 -1.12 -18.17 -23.70
C ARG A 191 0.27 -17.97 -23.11
N LEU A 192 0.38 -17.65 -21.82
CA LEU A 192 1.68 -17.52 -21.17
C LEU A 192 2.42 -18.86 -21.11
N HIS A 193 1.70 -19.96 -20.84
CA HIS A 193 2.27 -21.30 -20.88
C HIS A 193 2.76 -21.67 -22.28
N ALA A 194 1.94 -21.44 -23.32
CA ALA A 194 2.27 -21.75 -24.71
C ALA A 194 3.42 -20.89 -25.25
N GLU A 195 3.31 -19.56 -25.16
CA GLU A 195 4.20 -18.63 -25.84
C GLU A 195 5.49 -18.30 -25.05
N ARG A 196 5.43 -18.34 -23.71
CA ARG A 196 6.54 -17.87 -22.86
C ARG A 196 7.27 -18.97 -22.13
N LEU A 197 6.57 -20.05 -21.75
CA LEU A 197 7.16 -21.16 -21.01
C LEU A 197 7.40 -22.40 -21.89
N GLY A 198 6.69 -22.54 -23.02
CA GLY A 198 6.73 -23.75 -23.84
C GLY A 198 6.06 -24.96 -23.17
N ASN A 199 5.25 -24.69 -22.14
CA ASN A 199 4.56 -25.68 -21.32
C ASN A 199 3.21 -25.99 -21.96
N ARG A 200 3.25 -26.86 -22.97
CA ARG A 200 2.12 -27.14 -23.84
C ARG A 200 0.93 -27.76 -23.10
N ASP A 201 1.18 -28.74 -22.26
CA ASP A 201 0.12 -29.48 -21.56
C ASP A 201 -0.63 -28.56 -20.59
N GLU A 202 0.10 -27.71 -19.88
CA GLU A 202 -0.50 -26.70 -19.00
C GLU A 202 -1.20 -25.58 -19.78
N ALA A 203 -0.76 -25.29 -21.00
CA ALA A 203 -1.49 -24.37 -21.88
C ALA A 203 -2.85 -24.95 -22.29
N LEU A 204 -2.89 -26.24 -22.67
CA LEU A 204 -4.15 -26.94 -23.00
C LEU A 204 -5.08 -26.98 -21.79
N ASP A 205 -4.61 -27.39 -20.61
CA ASP A 205 -5.43 -27.44 -19.39
C ASP A 205 -6.07 -26.07 -19.09
N ALA A 206 -5.28 -25.00 -19.12
CA ALA A 206 -5.79 -23.66 -18.85
C ALA A 206 -6.81 -23.20 -19.88
N LEU A 207 -6.60 -23.48 -21.17
CA LEU A 207 -7.52 -23.12 -22.24
C LEU A 207 -8.81 -23.97 -22.20
N GLU A 208 -8.73 -25.26 -21.87
CA GLU A 208 -9.91 -26.11 -21.66
C GLU A 208 -10.74 -25.62 -20.47
N ARG A 209 -10.08 -25.20 -19.38
CA ARG A 209 -10.74 -24.55 -18.26
C ARG A 209 -11.40 -23.24 -18.68
N ALA A 210 -10.76 -22.43 -19.52
CA ALA A 210 -11.36 -21.21 -20.08
C ALA A 210 -12.61 -21.53 -20.93
N ALA A 211 -12.55 -22.56 -21.79
CA ALA A 211 -13.67 -22.99 -22.61
C ALA A 211 -14.83 -23.55 -21.79
N LYS A 212 -14.57 -24.18 -20.63
CA LYS A 212 -15.64 -24.59 -19.70
C LYS A 212 -16.41 -23.40 -19.12
N GLU A 213 -15.73 -22.26 -18.91
CA GLU A 213 -16.38 -21.03 -18.44
C GLU A 213 -17.16 -20.31 -19.54
N GLN A 214 -16.63 -20.32 -20.76
CA GLN A 214 -17.23 -19.70 -21.94
C GLN A 214 -17.09 -20.64 -23.16
N PRO A 215 -18.04 -21.58 -23.36
CA PRO A 215 -17.94 -22.60 -24.41
C PRO A 215 -17.93 -22.05 -25.84
N ASP A 216 -18.54 -20.88 -26.03
CA ASP A 216 -18.72 -20.24 -27.34
C ASP A 216 -17.74 -19.07 -27.57
N ASP A 217 -16.71 -18.88 -26.72
CA ASP A 217 -15.72 -17.81 -26.89
C ASP A 217 -14.78 -18.15 -28.08
N PRO A 218 -14.88 -17.42 -29.21
CA PRO A 218 -14.08 -17.71 -30.39
C PRO A 218 -12.58 -17.62 -30.13
N LEU A 219 -12.15 -16.70 -29.25
CA LEU A 219 -10.73 -16.50 -28.95
C LEU A 219 -10.12 -17.72 -28.25
N VAL A 220 -10.88 -18.36 -27.38
CA VAL A 220 -10.43 -19.56 -26.65
C VAL A 220 -10.42 -20.78 -27.58
N LEU A 221 -11.47 -20.95 -28.39
CA LEU A 221 -11.60 -22.07 -29.31
C LEU A 221 -10.54 -22.03 -30.42
N GLU A 222 -10.26 -20.86 -30.99
CA GLU A 222 -9.21 -20.67 -32.00
C GLU A 222 -7.82 -21.03 -31.44
N GLU A 223 -7.49 -20.58 -30.23
CA GLU A 223 -6.20 -20.89 -29.60
C GLU A 223 -6.08 -22.38 -29.26
N LEU A 224 -7.14 -23.01 -28.75
CA LEU A 224 -7.19 -24.46 -28.51
C LEU A 224 -6.95 -25.26 -29.80
N ALA A 225 -7.69 -24.93 -30.87
CA ALA A 225 -7.54 -25.60 -32.15
C ALA A 225 -6.12 -25.42 -32.70
N SER A 226 -5.58 -24.20 -32.67
CA SER A 226 -4.21 -23.92 -33.12
C SER A 226 -3.18 -24.70 -32.31
N LEU A 227 -3.38 -24.87 -31.00
CA LEU A 227 -2.50 -25.69 -30.19
C LEU A 227 -2.65 -27.16 -30.57
N LEU A 228 -3.84 -27.74 -30.63
CA LEU A 228 -4.06 -29.15 -30.95
C LEU A 228 -3.54 -29.56 -32.34
N GLU A 229 -3.74 -28.73 -33.37
CA GLU A 229 -3.20 -28.99 -34.71
C GLU A 229 -1.66 -29.08 -34.71
N ARG A 230 -0.99 -28.26 -33.88
CA ARG A 230 0.46 -28.35 -33.69
C ARG A 230 0.87 -29.61 -32.92
N ALA A 231 -0.05 -30.37 -32.32
CA ALA A 231 0.23 -31.65 -31.62
C ALA A 231 0.22 -32.78 -32.62
N GLU A 232 -0.81 -32.82 -33.46
CA GLU A 232 -1.04 -33.89 -34.43
C GLU A 232 0.00 -33.90 -35.56
N ARG A 233 0.77 -32.82 -35.72
CA ARG A 233 1.81 -32.66 -36.75
C ARG A 233 3.21 -33.12 -36.32
N TRP A 234 3.38 -33.67 -35.12
CA TRP A 234 4.65 -34.22 -34.58
C TRP A 234 4.55 -35.74 -34.42
#